data_AF-A0A3M8R0R2-F1
#
_entry.id   AF-A0A3M8R0R2-F1
#
_cell.length_a   1.000
_cell.length_b   1.000
_cell.length_c   1.000
_cell.angle_alpha   90.00
_cell.angle_beta   90.00
_cell.angle_gamma   90.00
#
_symmetry.space_group_name_H-M   'P 1'
#
loop_
_entity.id
_entity.type
_entity.pdbx_description
1 polymer ?
#
loop_
_entity_poly.entity_id
_entity_poly.type
_entity_poly.pdbx_seq_one_letter_code
_entity_poly.pdbx_strand_id
1 'polypeptide(L)' 'MASSGKYGNVQIPGIGADEPVFILRAQDRLAEAALEMYRVLANSHGAPVAPGVSREIDRFRQWKGQKKLPD' A
#
# COMPACT_ATOMS: atom_id res chain seq x y z
N MET A 1 -12.02 -4.87 9.24
CA MET A 1 -10.86 -5.52 9.92
C MET A 1 -10.24 -6.41 8.89
N ALA A 2 -9.01 -6.22 8.47
CA ALA A 2 -8.42 -7.12 7.50
C ALA A 2 -7.58 -8.17 8.21
N SER A 3 -7.86 -9.45 7.97
CA SER A 3 -7.04 -10.54 8.49
C SER A 3 -5.81 -10.70 7.60
N SER A 4 -4.63 -10.58 8.20
CA SER A 4 -3.37 -10.93 7.55
C SER A 4 -2.76 -12.10 8.28
N GLY A 5 -2.42 -13.18 7.57
CA GLY A 5 -1.67 -14.30 8.15
C GLY A 5 -0.34 -13.88 8.78
N LYS A 6 0.20 -12.72 8.37
CA LYS A 6 1.47 -12.15 8.83
C LYS A 6 1.34 -11.09 9.93
N TYR A 7 0.23 -10.34 9.95
CA TYR A 7 0.05 -9.20 10.86
C TYR A 7 -1.14 -9.36 11.82
N GLY A 8 -1.84 -10.49 11.79
CA GLY A 8 -3.07 -10.70 12.56
C GLY A 8 -4.20 -9.79 12.07
N ASN A 9 -5.02 -9.31 13.00
CA ASN A 9 -6.17 -8.45 12.69
C ASN A 9 -5.73 -6.99 12.60
N VAL A 10 -5.78 -6.41 11.40
CA VAL A 10 -5.54 -4.98 11.18
C VAL A 10 -6.88 -4.24 11.12
N GLN A 11 -7.09 -3.29 12.02
CA GLN A 11 -8.27 -2.42 11.96
C GLN A 11 -8.05 -1.32 10.92
N ILE A 12 -8.62 -1.53 9.73
CA ILE A 12 -8.61 -0.55 8.63
C ILE A 12 -10.02 0.04 8.54
N PRO A 13 -10.20 1.36 8.74
CA PRO A 13 -11.51 2.02 8.58
C PRO A 13 -12.08 1.79 7.17
N GLY A 14 -13.36 1.46 7.10
CA GLY A 14 -14.07 1.25 5.83
C GLY A 14 -13.83 -0.09 5.15
N ILE A 15 -13.05 -1.01 5.75
CA ILE A 15 -12.78 -2.34 5.22
C ILE A 15 -13.51 -3.40 6.05
N GLY A 16 -14.20 -4.33 5.36
CA GLY A 16 -14.96 -5.43 5.97
C GLY A 16 -14.09 -6.34 6.86
N ALA A 17 -14.70 -7.17 7.71
CA ALA A 17 -13.95 -8.08 8.61
C ALA A 17 -13.21 -9.23 7.88
N ASP A 18 -13.72 -9.61 6.71
CA ASP A 18 -13.21 -10.70 5.90
C ASP A 18 -12.76 -10.23 4.52
N GLU A 19 -12.66 -8.91 4.33
CA GLU A 19 -12.20 -8.33 3.07
C GLU A 19 -10.69 -8.56 2.92
N PRO A 20 -10.24 -9.22 1.84
CA PRO A 20 -8.82 -9.47 1.63
C PRO A 20 -8.11 -8.16 1.35
N VAL A 21 -6.99 -7.91 2.04
CA VAL A 21 -6.15 -6.75 1.80
C VAL A 21 -4.73 -7.15 1.47
N PHE A 22 -4.09 -6.34 0.64
CA PHE A 22 -2.67 -6.41 0.39
C PHE A 22 -1.96 -5.23 1.06
N ILE A 23 -0.94 -5.52 1.89
CA ILE A 23 -0.22 -4.50 2.65
C ILE A 23 1.18 -4.35 2.08
N LEU A 24 1.51 -3.13 1.65
CA LEU A 24 2.87 -2.72 1.32
C LEU A 24 3.47 -1.96 2.50
N ARG A 25 4.66 -2.35 2.96
CA ARG A 25 5.35 -1.63 4.04
C ARG A 25 6.41 -0.72 3.47
N ALA A 26 6.66 0.42 4.12
CA ALA A 26 7.71 1.35 3.73
C ALA A 26 9.13 0.72 3.76
N GLN A 27 9.32 -0.32 4.58
CA GLN A 27 10.56 -1.10 4.62
C GLN A 27 10.73 -2.02 3.41
N ASP A 28 9.69 -2.31 2.65
CA ASP A 28 9.78 -3.24 1.52
C ASP A 28 10.34 -2.48 0.31
N ARG A 29 11.50 -2.92 -0.20
CA ARG A 29 12.17 -2.30 -1.36
C ARG A 29 11.30 -2.26 -2.62
N LEU A 30 10.36 -3.20 -2.74
CA LEU A 30 9.46 -3.31 -3.89
C LEU A 30 8.21 -2.43 -3.79
N ALA A 31 7.92 -1.85 -2.62
CA ALA A 31 6.65 -1.18 -2.39
C ALA A 31 6.47 0.10 -3.22
N GLU A 32 7.54 0.89 -3.38
CA GLU A 32 7.46 2.12 -4.19
C GLU A 32 7.10 1.82 -5.64
N ALA A 33 7.76 0.82 -6.25
CA ALA A 33 7.45 0.40 -7.62
C ALA A 33 6.03 -0.16 -7.75
N ALA A 34 5.56 -0.92 -6.76
CA ALA A 34 4.19 -1.43 -6.72
C ALA A 34 3.15 -0.29 -6.65
N LEU A 35 3.41 0.73 -5.84
CA LEU A 35 2.55 1.93 -5.76
C LEU A 35 2.54 2.71 -7.07
N GLU A 36 3.69 2.86 -7.75
CA GLU A 36 3.75 3.51 -9.06
C GLU A 36 2.94 2.74 -10.12
N MET A 37 3.04 1.41 -10.15
CA MET A 37 2.22 0.57 -11.03
C MET A 37 0.73 0.75 -10.74
N TYR A 38 0.34 0.70 -9.47
CA TYR A 38 -1.04 0.91 -9.07
C TYR A 38 -1.55 2.31 -9.43
N ARG A 39 -0.72 3.35 -9.25
CA ARG A 39 -1.05 4.73 -9.64
C ARG A 39 -1.32 4.84 -11.14
N VAL A 40 -0.50 4.20 -11.98
CA VAL A 40 -0.70 4.20 -13.44
C VAL A 40 -2.04 3.55 -13.79
N LEU A 41 -2.35 2.39 -13.21
CA LEU A 41 -3.63 1.69 -13.44
C LEU A 41 -4.84 2.49 -12.95
N ALA A 42 -4.72 3.12 -11.78
CA ALA A 42 -5.79 3.96 -11.23
C ALA A 42 -6.05 5.18 -12.13
N ASN A 43 -5.00 5.82 -12.64
CA ASN A 43 -5.15 6.93 -13.58
C ASN A 43 -5.78 6.51 -14.90
N SER A 44 -5.36 5.37 -15.47
CA SER A 44 -5.87 4.92 -16.76
C SER A 44 -7.37 4.60 -16.75
N HIS A 45 -7.93 4.31 -15.57
CA HIS A 45 -9.36 4.04 -15.39
C HIS A 45 -10.11 5.21 -14.75
N GLY A 46 -9.49 6.39 -14.60
CA GLY A 46 -10.12 7.56 -13.98
C GLY A 46 -10.50 7.36 -12.52
N ALA A 47 -9.83 6.46 -11.80
CA ALA A 47 -10.16 6.13 -10.43
C ALA A 47 -9.83 7.30 -9.49
N PRO A 48 -10.75 7.69 -8.58
CA PRO A 48 -10.57 8.85 -7.70
C PRO A 48 -9.43 8.70 -6.69
N VAL A 49 -8.93 7.47 -6.50
CA VAL A 49 -7.80 7.17 -5.62
C VAL A 49 -6.46 7.62 -6.19
N ALA A 50 -6.34 7.81 -7.51
CA ALA A 50 -5.05 8.04 -8.17
C ALA A 50 -4.25 9.23 -7.61
N PRO A 51 -4.85 10.41 -7.30
CA PRO A 51 -4.14 11.51 -6.64
C PRO A 51 -3.69 11.17 -5.21
N GLY A 52 -4.44 10.32 -4.52
CA GLY A 52 -4.09 9.80 -3.20
C GLY A 52 -2.84 8.93 -3.22
N VAL A 53 -2.68 8.10 -4.25
CA VAL A 53 -1.51 7.21 -4.39
C VAL A 53 -0.21 8.00 -4.56
N SER A 54 -0.21 9.12 -5.28
CA SER A 54 0.97 9.99 -5.40
C SER A 54 1.49 10.46 -4.04
N ARG A 55 0.59 10.84 -3.13
CA ARG A 55 0.97 11.27 -1.76
C ARG A 55 1.59 10.12 -0.96
N GLU A 56 1.07 8.91 -1.11
CA GLU A 56 1.64 7.73 -0.44
C GLU A 56 3.02 7.37 -1.00
N ILE A 57 3.25 7.49 -2.31
CA ILE A 57 4.58 7.31 -2.91
C ILE A 57 5.61 8.26 -2.28
N ASP A 58 5.26 9.54 -2.11
CA ASP A 58 6.15 10.52 -1.48
C ASP A 58 6.46 10.16 -0.02
N ARG A 59 5.47 9.66 0.73
CA ARG A 59 5.68 9.16 2.10
C ARG A 59 6.65 7.98 2.13
N PHE A 60 6.54 7.04 1.19
CA PHE A 60 7.45 5.89 1.07
C PHE A 60 8.89 6.32 0.71
N ARG A 61 9.04 7.37 -0.10
CA ARG A 61 10.35 7.95 -0.44
C ARG A 61 11.00 8.68 0.75
N GLN A 62 10.20 9.37 1.54
CA GLN A 62 10.67 10.16 2.67
C GLN A 62 10.98 9.32 3.92
N TRP A 63 10.43 8.11 4.01
CA TRP A 63 10.66 7.21 5.15
C TRP A 63 12.14 6.83 5.30
N LYS A 64 12.70 7.06 6.49
CA LYS A 64 14.14 6.94 6.78
C LYS A 64 14.58 5.60 7.35
N GLY A 65 13.66 4.66 7.56
CA GLY A 65 14.00 3.35 8.09
C GLY A 65 14.75 2.47 7.07
N GLN A 66 15.30 1.36 7.56
CA GLN A 66 16.06 0.44 6.72
C GLN A 66 15.12 -0.29 5.73
N LYS A 67 15.37 -0.12 4.44
CA LYS A 67 14.67 -0.86 3.38
C LYS A 67 15.31 -2.25 3.17
N LYS A 68 14.48 -3.28 3.08
CA LYS A 68 14.83 -4.68 2.84
C LYS A 68 13.94 -5.32 1.78
N LEU A 69 14.34 -6.48 1.25
CA LEU A 69 13.43 -7.27 0.42
C LEU A 69 12.28 -7.79 1.29
N PRO A 70 11.03 -7.77 0.76
CA PRO A 70 9.92 -8.37 1.48
C PRO A 70 10.15 -9.87 1.65
N ASP A 71 9.78 -10.35 2.84
CA ASP A 71 9.70 -11.76 3.24
C ASP A 71 8.39 -12.41 2.81
#